data_AF-Q3B6H7-F1
#
_entry.id   AF-Q3B6H7-F1
#
_cell.length_a   1.000
_cell.length_b   1.000
_cell.length_c   1.000
_cell.angle_alpha   90.00
_cell.angle_beta   90.00
_cell.angle_gamma   90.00
#
_symmetry.space_group_name_H-M   'P 1'
#
loop_
_entity.id
_entity.type
_entity.pdbx_description
1 polymer ?
#
loop_
_entity_poly.entity_id
_entity_poly.type
_entity_poly.pdbx_seq_one_letter_code
_entity_poly.pdbx_strand_id
1 'polypeptide(L)'
;MLFTYYEWNFNSEHRRHMAETSAKKTSIESLISRLEEITRTMETPDTGLERSIALYEEGIAIAEQCKKRLQQARAKIEVINPDTAPSRPEAGQPKGLFDLEP
;
A
#
# COMPACT_ATOMS: atom_id res chain seq x y z
N MET A 1 -28.79 16.73 29.41
CA MET A 1 -27.98 15.49 29.40
C MET A 1 -28.24 14.60 28.17
N LEU A 2 -29.38 14.70 27.46
CA LEU A 2 -29.62 14.00 26.19
C LEU A 2 -29.00 14.68 24.94
N PHE A 3 -28.76 15.99 24.99
CA PHE A 3 -28.15 16.75 23.87
C PHE A 3 -26.73 16.26 23.54
N THR A 4 -25.91 16.03 24.56
CA THR A 4 -24.55 15.48 24.40
C THR A 4 -24.53 14.01 23.97
N TYR A 5 -25.60 13.24 24.25
CA TYR A 5 -25.68 11.82 23.90
C TYR A 5 -26.03 11.60 22.41
N TYR A 6 -26.90 12.45 21.85
CA TYR A 6 -27.19 12.43 20.41
C TYR A 6 -26.04 12.98 19.56
N GLU A 7 -25.38 14.07 19.98
CA GLU A 7 -24.17 14.57 19.32
C GLU A 7 -23.00 13.58 19.38
N TRP A 8 -22.84 12.85 20.50
CA TRP A 8 -21.79 11.84 20.64
C TRP A 8 -22.04 10.61 19.75
N ASN A 9 -23.29 10.14 19.63
CA ASN A 9 -23.64 9.04 18.71
C ASN A 9 -23.37 9.41 17.25
N PHE A 10 -23.87 10.57 16.78
CA PHE A 10 -23.69 11.03 15.39
C PHE A 10 -22.21 11.19 14.99
N ASN A 11 -21.39 11.76 15.89
CA ASN A 11 -19.95 11.91 15.67
C ASN A 11 -19.20 10.56 15.75
N SER A 12 -19.71 9.59 16.51
CA SER A 12 -19.09 8.26 16.64
C SER A 12 -19.31 7.37 15.41
N GLU A 13 -20.49 7.40 14.81
CA GLU A 13 -20.80 6.66 13.57
C GLU A 13 -20.01 7.23 12.39
N HIS A 14 -19.93 8.56 12.27
CA HIS A 14 -19.07 9.21 11.28
C HIS A 14 -17.59 8.85 11.46
N ARG A 15 -17.06 8.82 12.70
CA ARG A 15 -15.67 8.41 12.96
C ARG A 15 -15.39 6.94 12.63
N ARG A 16 -16.35 6.04 12.86
CA ARG A 16 -16.22 4.61 12.51
C ARG A 16 -16.18 4.40 11.01
N HIS A 17 -17.11 5.01 10.26
CA HIS A 17 -17.12 4.93 8.80
C HIS A 17 -15.87 5.54 8.16
N MET A 18 -15.35 6.65 8.69
CA MET A 18 -14.08 7.25 8.23
C MET A 18 -12.86 6.37 8.55
N ALA A 19 -12.84 5.73 9.73
CA ALA A 19 -11.76 4.82 10.11
C ALA A 19 -11.74 3.54 9.27
N GLU A 20 -12.91 2.96 8.98
CA GLU A 20 -13.04 1.76 8.13
C GLU A 20 -12.64 2.03 6.68
N THR A 21 -13.05 3.17 6.11
CA THR A 21 -12.67 3.56 4.75
C THR A 21 -11.18 3.90 4.64
N SER A 22 -10.59 4.52 5.66
CA SER A 22 -9.15 4.76 5.73
C SER A 22 -8.37 3.45 5.88
N ALA A 23 -8.82 2.54 6.75
CA ALA A 23 -8.18 1.24 6.95
C ALA A 23 -8.17 0.43 5.66
N LYS A 24 -9.28 0.43 4.92
CA LYS A 24 -9.40 -0.27 3.63
C LYS A 24 -8.47 0.29 2.57
N LYS A 25 -8.36 1.63 2.44
CA LYS A 25 -7.39 2.28 1.53
C LYS A 25 -5.94 1.92 1.85
N THR A 26 -5.67 1.59 3.10
CA THR A 26 -4.35 1.21 3.59
C THR A 26 -4.12 -0.30 3.67
N SER A 27 -5.07 -1.15 3.23
CA SER A 27 -4.87 -2.60 3.26
C SER A 27 -3.88 -3.02 2.15
N ILE A 28 -3.18 -4.15 2.36
CA ILE A 28 -2.25 -4.66 1.35
C ILE A 28 -3.00 -5.03 0.06
N GLU A 29 -4.18 -5.62 0.20
CA GLU A 29 -5.06 -5.99 -0.91
C GLU A 29 -5.45 -4.76 -1.74
N SER A 30 -5.83 -3.66 -1.08
CA SER A 30 -6.16 -2.40 -1.79
C SER A 30 -4.96 -1.81 -2.51
N LEU A 31 -3.76 -1.91 -1.93
CA LEU A 31 -2.53 -1.44 -2.58
C LEU A 31 -2.18 -2.28 -3.81
N ILE A 32 -2.32 -3.61 -3.72
CA ILE A 32 -2.09 -4.53 -4.84
C ILE A 32 -3.09 -4.21 -5.97
N SER A 33 -4.38 -4.07 -5.66
CA SER A 33 -5.38 -3.71 -6.67
C SER A 33 -5.09 -2.38 -7.35
N ARG A 34 -4.57 -1.38 -6.61
CA ARG A 34 -4.16 -0.11 -7.21
C ARG A 34 -2.95 -0.26 -8.13
N LEU A 35 -1.99 -1.12 -7.76
CA LEU A 35 -0.83 -1.40 -8.61
C LEU A 35 -1.24 -2.06 -9.93
N GLU A 36 -2.20 -3.00 -9.90
CA GLU A 36 -2.78 -3.63 -11.10
C GLU A 36 -3.50 -2.62 -12.00
N GLU A 37 -4.22 -1.65 -11.41
CA GLU A 37 -4.87 -0.58 -12.16
C GLU A 37 -3.84 0.34 -12.84
N ILE A 38 -2.77 0.67 -12.13
CA ILE A 38 -1.64 1.46 -12.66
C ILE A 38 -1.02 0.74 -13.87
N THR A 39 -0.67 -0.55 -13.74
CA THR A 39 -0.07 -1.31 -14.84
C THR A 39 -1.01 -1.39 -16.04
N ARG A 40 -2.30 -1.65 -15.82
CA ARG A 40 -3.30 -1.68 -16.89
C ARG A 40 -3.44 -0.33 -17.59
N THR A 41 -3.33 0.77 -16.85
CA THR A 41 -3.38 2.12 -17.44
C THR A 41 -2.08 2.46 -18.16
N MET A 42 -0.92 1.98 -17.71
CA MET A 42 0.34 2.19 -18.44
C MET A 42 0.39 1.41 -19.76
N GLU A 43 -0.32 0.28 -19.84
CA GLU A 43 -0.41 -0.55 -21.06
C GLU A 43 -1.34 0.04 -22.12
N THR A 44 -2.16 1.05 -21.80
CA THR A 44 -3.01 1.69 -22.81
C THR A 44 -2.20 2.64 -23.69
N PRO A 45 -2.32 2.56 -25.04
CA PRO A 45 -1.49 3.33 -25.96
C PRO A 45 -1.75 4.85 -25.95
N ASP A 46 -2.84 5.29 -25.34
CA ASP A 46 -3.18 6.72 -25.18
C ASP A 46 -2.52 7.35 -23.94
N THR A 47 -1.86 6.55 -23.11
CA THR A 47 -1.20 7.05 -21.89
C THR A 47 0.06 7.83 -22.26
N GLY A 48 -0.09 9.15 -22.39
CA GLY A 48 1.02 10.07 -22.66
C GLY A 48 2.18 9.94 -21.68
N LEU A 49 3.36 10.45 -22.08
CA LEU A 49 4.62 10.29 -21.35
C LEU A 49 4.54 10.82 -19.91
N GLU A 50 4.04 12.04 -19.74
CA GLU A 50 3.92 12.70 -18.44
C GLU A 50 3.01 11.89 -17.51
N ARG A 51 1.94 11.33 -18.06
CA ARG A 51 1.01 10.48 -17.30
C ARG A 51 1.66 9.17 -16.90
N SER A 52 2.42 8.56 -17.81
CA SER A 52 3.18 7.33 -17.55
C SER A 52 4.23 7.53 -16.44
N ILE A 53 4.92 8.68 -16.43
CA ILE A 53 5.88 9.03 -15.36
C ILE A 53 5.16 9.15 -14.01
N ALA A 54 4.05 9.89 -13.96
CA ALA A 54 3.29 10.04 -12.72
C ALA A 54 2.73 8.70 -12.19
N LEU A 55 2.26 7.83 -13.08
CA LEU A 55 1.79 6.48 -12.73
C LEU A 55 2.92 5.59 -12.21
N TYR A 56 4.12 5.70 -12.80
CA TYR A 56 5.30 4.98 -12.33
C TYR A 56 5.71 5.42 -10.93
N GLU A 57 5.78 6.74 -10.66
CA GLU A 57 6.08 7.27 -9.33
C GLU A 57 5.06 6.80 -8.28
N GLU A 58 3.76 6.80 -8.64
CA GLU A 58 2.70 6.26 -7.79
C GLU A 58 2.93 4.77 -7.50
N GLY A 59 3.28 3.98 -8.53
CA GLY A 59 3.57 2.56 -8.40
C GLY A 59 4.75 2.27 -7.46
N ILE A 60 5.83 3.04 -7.54
CA ILE A 60 6.98 2.93 -6.63
C ILE A 60 6.57 3.23 -5.19
N ALA A 61 5.82 4.31 -4.96
CA ALA A 61 5.35 4.66 -3.63
C ALA A 61 4.44 3.57 -3.01
N ILE A 62 3.59 2.94 -3.83
CA ILE A 62 2.75 1.82 -3.39
C ILE A 62 3.60 0.59 -3.05
N ALA A 63 4.58 0.25 -3.89
CA ALA A 63 5.48 -0.88 -3.66
C ALA A 63 6.27 -0.73 -2.35
N GLU A 64 6.77 0.46 -2.05
CA GLU A 64 7.44 0.77 -0.79
C GLU A 64 6.52 0.60 0.43
N GLN A 65 5.25 1.03 0.31
CA GLN A 65 4.26 0.84 1.37
C GLN A 65 3.98 -0.65 1.63
N CYS A 66 3.83 -1.45 0.57
CA CYS A 66 3.68 -2.91 0.69
C CYS A 66 4.87 -3.53 1.40
N LYS A 67 6.10 -3.19 0.97
CA LYS A 67 7.34 -3.67 1.60
C LYS A 67 7.38 -3.34 3.09
N LYS A 68 7.06 -2.10 3.46
CA LYS A 68 7.05 -1.67 4.87
C LYS A 68 6.05 -2.47 5.71
N ARG A 69 4.85 -2.73 5.17
CA ARG A 69 3.84 -3.55 5.88
C ARG A 69 4.29 -4.99 6.05
N LEU A 70 4.87 -5.59 5.01
CA LEU A 70 5.42 -6.95 5.09
C LEU A 70 6.54 -7.03 6.12
N GLN A 71 7.44 -6.04 6.17
CA GLN A 71 8.48 -5.96 7.19
C GLN A 71 7.89 -5.86 8.61
N GLN A 72 6.87 -5.03 8.81
CA GLN A 72 6.17 -4.93 10.10
C GLN A 72 5.50 -6.23 10.51
N ALA A 73 4.87 -6.93 9.56
CA ALA A 73 4.26 -8.23 9.81
C ALA A 73 5.32 -9.28 10.18
N ARG A 74 6.45 -9.30 9.48
CA ARG A 74 7.60 -10.17 9.79
C ARG A 74 8.16 -9.91 11.18
N ALA A 75 8.39 -8.65 11.54
CA ALA A 75 8.87 -8.29 12.86
C ALA A 75 7.94 -8.78 13.98
N LYS A 76 6.62 -8.71 13.76
CA LYS A 76 5.63 -9.26 14.71
C LYS A 76 5.72 -10.78 14.82
N ILE A 77 5.91 -11.48 13.70
CA ILE A 77 6.07 -12.94 13.68
C ILE A 77 7.35 -13.34 14.41
N GLU A 78 8.45 -12.63 14.17
CA GLU A 78 9.76 -12.89 14.80
C GLU A 78 9.72 -12.73 16.32
N VAL A 79 8.98 -11.75 16.84
CA VAL A 79 8.74 -11.60 18.28
C VAL A 79 7.99 -12.80 18.88
N ILE A 80 7.08 -13.41 18.12
CA ILE A 80 6.27 -14.56 18.57
C ILE A 80 7.03 -15.88 18.39
N ASN A 81 7.83 -15.99 17.33
CA ASN A 81 8.56 -17.20 16.97
C ASN A 81 9.94 -16.86 16.37
N PRO A 82 10.97 -16.72 17.23
CA PRO A 82 12.31 -16.27 16.81
C PRO A 82 13.03 -17.27 15.89
N ASP A 83 12.62 -18.54 15.86
CA ASP A 83 13.22 -19.58 15.02
C ASP A 83 12.76 -19.55 13.55
N THR A 84 11.82 -18.65 13.20
CA THR A 84 11.21 -18.60 11.85
C THR A 84 11.89 -17.60 10.91
N ALA A 85 13.02 -17.01 11.30
CA ALA A 85 13.70 -16.00 10.48
C ALA A 85 14.11 -16.58 9.10
N PRO A 86 13.59 -16.05 7.97
CA PRO A 86 13.98 -16.54 6.65
C PRO A 86 15.43 -16.12 6.34
N SER A 87 16.26 -17.09 5.97
CA SER A 87 17.68 -16.94 5.63
C SER A 87 17.94 -16.39 4.21
N ARG A 88 17.15 -15.41 3.74
CA ARG A 88 17.42 -14.75 2.46
C ARG A 88 17.18 -13.24 2.53
N PRO A 89 18.21 -12.41 2.25
CA PRO A 89 17.98 -10.99 2.01
C PRO A 89 17.15 -10.88 0.73
N GLU A 90 15.94 -10.34 0.86
CA GLU A 90 15.11 -10.10 -0.30
C GLU A 90 15.77 -9.01 -1.15
N ALA A 91 16.16 -9.38 -2.38
CA ALA A 91 16.83 -8.54 -3.34
C ALA A 91 15.99 -7.29 -3.61
N GLY A 92 16.27 -6.24 -2.86
CA GLY A 92 15.56 -4.97 -2.88
C GLY A 92 16.15 -4.00 -3.90
N GLN A 93 16.31 -4.44 -5.14
CA GLN A 93 16.69 -3.53 -6.21
C GLN A 93 15.65 -3.65 -7.33
N PRO A 94 14.80 -2.62 -7.56
CA PRO A 94 14.16 -2.51 -8.85
C PRO A 94 15.32 -2.43 -9.85
N LYS A 95 15.49 -3.46 -10.68
CA LYS A 95 16.34 -3.34 -11.86
C LYS A 95 15.79 -2.16 -12.63
N GLY A 96 16.59 -1.11 -12.77
CA GLY A 96 16.24 0.02 -13.61
C GLY A 96 15.88 -0.49 -15.00
N LEU A 97 14.93 0.17 -15.65
CA LEU A 97 14.51 -0.15 -17.02
C LEU A 97 15.69 -0.11 -18.02
N PHE A 98 16.82 0.49 -17.61
CA PHE A 98 18.06 0.64 -18.38
C PHE A 98 19.22 -0.22 -17.86
N ASP A 99 18.98 -1.12 -16.89
CA ASP A 99 20.01 -2.04 -16.37
C ASP A 99 20.11 -3.34 -17.19
N LEU A 100 19.52 -3.37 -18.39
CA LEU A 100 19.72 -4.44 -19.37
C LEU A 100 20.85 -4.04 -20.35
N GLU A 101 22.05 -4.40 -19.91
CA GLU A 101 23.34 -4.57 -20.63
C GLU A 101 24.15 -3.34 -21.10
N PRO A 102 25.49 -3.46 -21.20
CA PRO A 102 26.28 -2.70 -22.17
C PRO A 102 26.03 -3.15 -23.63
#